data_AF-A0A2K1E3L9-F1
#
_entry.id   AF-A0A2K1E3L9-F1
#
_cell.length_a   1.000
_cell.length_b   1.000
_cell.length_c   1.000
_cell.angle_alpha   90.00
_cell.angle_beta   90.00
_cell.angle_gamma   90.00
#
_symmetry.space_group_name_H-M   'P 1'
#
loop_
_entity.id
_entity.type
_entity.pdbx_description
1 polymer ?
#
loop_
_entity_poly.entity_id
_entity_poly.type
_entity_poly.pdbx_seq_one_letter_code
_entity_poly.pdbx_strand_id
1 'polypeptide(L)'
;MNRLIALFILLCSNMMLFSQTDAERERTHIVFFETDQYVVLPTEESRLMLFLSEIESLDIEKISIYGFCDDRGSDSYNLLLSQYRANSIKEIFSNNEFDESKITNVDGKGEVLLELVKEKNIAKLRGLNRKVEIRVQPYSPPRTEAEIEKPEKKEFSEAIKGDIKAGDKFLLENILFKTGYSILLPESKKTLEKIAETLLEREDIYFTIQGHVCCTQNGRDAMDRQTNKRNLSVTRAKYIYDYLAKKGVDKSRMKYVGMRRKFPLGGDPKFDRRVEILVTYVGKD
;
A
#
# COMPACT_ATOMS: atom_id res chain seq x y z
N MET A 1 -29.87 -42.83 -34.20
CA MET A 1 -29.32 -41.46 -34.23
C MET A 1 -29.56 -40.64 -32.96
N ASN A 2 -30.55 -40.93 -32.10
CA ASN A 2 -30.86 -40.07 -30.94
C ASN A 2 -30.15 -40.42 -29.61
N ARG A 3 -29.27 -41.43 -29.57
CA ARG A 3 -28.49 -41.78 -28.36
C ARG A 3 -27.05 -41.27 -28.36
N LEU A 4 -26.47 -40.96 -29.53
CA LEU A 4 -25.13 -40.35 -29.62
C LEU A 4 -25.13 -38.85 -29.31
N ILE A 5 -26.25 -38.15 -29.55
CA ILE A 5 -26.36 -36.70 -29.31
C ILE A 5 -26.44 -36.41 -27.81
N ALA A 6 -27.05 -37.29 -27.01
CA ALA A 6 -27.11 -37.13 -25.55
C ALA A 6 -25.74 -37.33 -24.86
N LEU A 7 -24.84 -38.11 -25.46
CA LEU A 7 -23.49 -38.32 -24.92
C LEU A 7 -22.55 -37.14 -25.22
N PHE A 8 -22.82 -36.37 -26.28
CA PHE A 8 -22.05 -35.19 -26.64
C PHE A 8 -22.43 -33.95 -25.81
N ILE A 9 -23.68 -33.88 -25.35
CA ILE A 9 -24.16 -32.79 -24.47
C ILE A 9 -23.69 -33.00 -23.02
N LEU A 10 -23.40 -34.24 -22.60
CA LEU A 10 -22.88 -34.52 -21.26
C LEU A 10 -21.35 -34.34 -21.13
N LEU A 11 -20.60 -34.26 -22.24
CA LEU A 11 -19.17 -33.93 -22.21
C LEU A 11 -18.89 -32.42 -22.19
N CYS A 12 -19.85 -31.60 -22.63
CA CYS A 12 -19.69 -30.14 -22.67
C CYS A 12 -20.02 -29.44 -21.34
N SER A 13 -20.58 -30.13 -20.34
CA SER A 13 -20.86 -29.55 -19.02
C SER A 13 -19.67 -29.59 -18.05
N ASN A 14 -18.57 -30.25 -18.41
CA ASN A 14 -17.35 -30.33 -17.59
C ASN A 14 -16.20 -29.42 -18.05
N MET A 15 -16.43 -28.55 -19.05
CA MET A 15 -15.59 -27.36 -19.23
C MET A 15 -16.23 -26.18 -18.49
N MET A 16 -16.35 -26.29 -17.16
CA MET A 16 -16.16 -25.08 -16.35
C MET A 16 -14.70 -24.67 -16.57
N LEU A 17 -14.49 -23.88 -17.61
CA LEU A 17 -13.34 -23.00 -17.73
C LEU A 17 -13.20 -22.34 -16.38
N PHE A 18 -12.14 -22.69 -15.66
CA PHE A 18 -11.63 -21.93 -14.53
C PHE A 18 -11.30 -20.53 -15.07
N SER A 19 -12.30 -19.67 -15.12
CA SER A 19 -12.09 -18.24 -15.31
C SER A 19 -11.45 -17.77 -14.02
N GLN A 20 -10.12 -17.91 -13.92
CA GLN A 20 -9.35 -17.20 -12.90
C GLN A 20 -9.80 -15.76 -12.94
N THR A 21 -10.40 -15.32 -11.84
CA THR A 21 -10.90 -13.97 -11.72
C THR A 21 -9.71 -13.02 -11.92
N ASP A 22 -9.93 -11.81 -12.46
CA ASP A 22 -8.81 -10.89 -12.68
C ASP A 22 -8.02 -10.63 -11.38
N ALA A 23 -8.63 -10.79 -10.21
CA ALA A 23 -7.97 -10.67 -8.90
C ALA A 23 -6.83 -11.68 -8.67
N GLU A 24 -6.81 -12.82 -9.34
CA GLU A 24 -5.86 -13.93 -9.11
C GLU A 24 -4.63 -13.91 -10.05
N ARG A 25 -4.66 -13.10 -11.11
CA ARG A 25 -3.59 -13.09 -12.13
C ARG A 25 -2.33 -12.35 -11.64
N GLU A 26 -1.15 -12.89 -11.95
CA GLU A 26 0.11 -12.17 -11.75
C GLU A 26 0.09 -10.81 -12.49
N ARG A 27 0.53 -9.75 -11.80
CA ARG A 27 0.66 -8.41 -12.36
C ARG A 27 2.13 -8.12 -12.62
N THR A 28 2.46 -7.75 -13.85
CA THR A 28 3.84 -7.39 -14.22
C THR A 28 3.91 -5.93 -14.65
N HIS A 29 4.97 -5.24 -14.22
CA HIS A 29 5.31 -3.89 -14.67
C HIS A 29 6.79 -3.79 -15.00
N ILE A 30 7.12 -2.98 -16.01
CA ILE A 30 8.50 -2.75 -16.45
C ILE A 30 8.81 -1.27 -16.32
N VAL A 31 9.91 -0.97 -15.64
CA VAL A 31 10.47 0.37 -15.49
C VAL A 31 11.76 0.47 -16.30
N PHE A 32 11.84 1.41 -17.23
CA PHE A 32 13.04 1.61 -18.06
C PHE A 32 14.02 2.62 -17.46
N PHE A 33 15.30 2.46 -17.77
CA PHE A 33 16.38 3.31 -17.26
C PHE A 33 17.27 3.86 -18.37
N GLU A 34 17.81 5.04 -18.12
CA GLU A 34 18.84 5.61 -18.98
C GLU A 34 20.16 4.84 -18.88
N THR A 35 21.00 5.04 -19.90
CA THR A 35 22.34 4.44 -19.93
C THR A 35 23.09 4.86 -18.67
N ASP A 36 23.68 3.89 -17.98
CA ASP A 36 24.50 4.13 -16.79
C ASP A 36 23.78 4.78 -15.59
N GLN A 37 22.44 4.76 -15.58
CA GLN A 37 21.65 5.37 -14.51
C GLN A 37 20.81 4.33 -13.77
N TYR A 38 20.60 4.56 -12.47
CA TYR A 38 19.66 3.83 -11.62
C TYR A 38 18.61 4.75 -10.96
N VAL A 39 18.61 6.03 -11.34
CA VAL A 39 17.55 6.98 -11.00
C VAL A 39 16.37 6.75 -11.95
N VAL A 40 15.17 6.61 -11.40
CA VAL A 40 13.94 6.44 -12.17
C VAL A 40 13.56 7.79 -12.79
N LEU A 41 13.30 7.81 -14.09
CA LEU A 41 12.85 9.02 -14.79
C LEU A 41 11.44 9.43 -14.32
N PRO A 42 11.09 10.72 -14.31
CA PRO A 42 9.75 11.17 -13.88
C PRO A 42 8.59 10.53 -14.65
N THR A 43 8.79 10.23 -15.93
CA THR A 43 7.80 9.55 -16.78
C THR A 43 7.58 8.10 -16.34
N GLU A 44 8.66 7.40 -16.01
CA GLU A 44 8.63 6.01 -15.54
C GLU A 44 8.13 5.94 -14.10
N GLU A 45 8.47 6.91 -13.26
CA GLU A 45 7.92 7.06 -11.92
C GLU A 45 6.39 7.22 -11.98
N SER A 46 5.87 8.07 -12.88
CA SER A 46 4.43 8.24 -13.07
C SER A 46 3.73 6.95 -13.49
N ARG A 47 4.33 6.17 -14.39
CA ARG A 47 3.80 4.86 -14.83
C ARG A 47 3.83 3.83 -13.70
N LEU A 48 4.93 3.79 -12.94
CA LEU A 48 5.04 2.94 -11.77
C LEU A 48 3.99 3.31 -10.72
N MET A 49 3.71 4.60 -10.52
CA MET A 49 2.68 5.05 -9.59
C MET A 49 1.26 4.59 -9.99
N LEU A 50 0.96 4.53 -11.29
CA LEU A 50 -0.31 3.97 -11.77
C LEU A 50 -0.37 2.48 -11.44
N PHE A 51 0.69 1.73 -11.74
CA PHE A 51 0.77 0.31 -11.41
C PHE A 51 0.62 0.04 -9.91
N LEU A 52 1.29 0.81 -9.05
CA LEU A 52 1.13 0.71 -7.59
C LEU A 52 -0.31 0.94 -7.15
N SER A 53 -1.03 1.87 -7.79
CA SER A 53 -2.45 2.11 -7.49
C SER A 53 -3.35 0.95 -7.92
N GLU A 54 -3.01 0.23 -8.99
CA GLU A 54 -3.77 -0.93 -9.48
C GLU A 54 -3.63 -2.15 -8.56
N ILE A 55 -2.43 -2.33 -7.98
CA ILE A 55 -2.14 -3.47 -7.10
C ILE A 55 -2.48 -3.20 -5.63
N GLU A 56 -2.83 -1.97 -5.26
CA GLU A 56 -3.08 -1.55 -3.87
C GLU A 56 -4.21 -2.36 -3.19
N SER A 57 -5.24 -2.73 -3.96
CA SER A 57 -6.40 -3.47 -3.46
C SER A 57 -6.21 -4.99 -3.47
N LEU A 58 -5.08 -5.49 -3.98
CA LEU A 58 -4.83 -6.92 -4.08
C LEU A 58 -4.33 -7.46 -2.73
N ASP A 59 -4.76 -8.66 -2.36
CA ASP A 59 -4.14 -9.41 -1.27
C ASP A 59 -2.84 -10.03 -1.80
N ILE A 60 -1.75 -9.28 -1.68
CA ILE A 60 -0.45 -9.63 -2.24
C ILE A 60 0.21 -10.75 -1.42
N GLU A 61 0.50 -11.86 -2.08
CA GLU A 61 1.32 -12.95 -1.53
C GLU A 61 2.80 -12.61 -1.67
N LYS A 62 3.22 -12.21 -2.87
CA LYS A 62 4.63 -12.10 -3.24
C LYS A 62 4.89 -10.96 -4.22
N ILE A 63 5.96 -10.21 -3.98
CA ILE A 63 6.54 -9.21 -4.88
C ILE A 63 7.97 -9.64 -5.22
N SER A 64 8.30 -9.61 -6.51
CA SER A 64 9.65 -9.87 -7.03
C SER A 64 10.11 -8.70 -7.90
N ILE A 65 11.35 -8.26 -7.70
CA ILE A 65 11.96 -7.12 -8.40
C ILE A 65 13.28 -7.58 -9.02
N TYR A 66 13.38 -7.53 -10.34
CA TYR A 66 14.55 -7.98 -11.09
C TYR A 66 15.10 -6.87 -11.96
N GLY A 67 16.33 -6.44 -11.68
CA GLY A 67 17.02 -5.41 -12.47
C GLY A 67 17.88 -6.01 -13.58
N PHE A 68 17.97 -5.30 -14.69
CA PHE A 68 18.72 -5.71 -15.88
C PHE A 68 19.51 -4.53 -16.48
N CYS A 69 20.59 -4.87 -17.18
CA CYS A 69 21.42 -3.95 -17.96
C CYS A 69 21.43 -4.36 -19.45
N ASP A 70 21.90 -3.44 -20.30
CA ASP A 70 22.23 -3.80 -21.68
C ASP A 70 23.59 -4.52 -21.76
N ASP A 71 23.98 -4.94 -22.96
CA ASP A 71 25.18 -5.75 -23.29
C ASP A 71 26.51 -4.99 -23.18
N ARG A 72 26.51 -3.77 -22.62
CA ARG A 72 27.71 -2.92 -22.55
C ARG A 72 28.22 -2.81 -21.12
N GLY A 73 29.53 -2.79 -20.98
CA GLY A 73 30.19 -2.78 -19.67
C GLY A 73 30.70 -4.17 -19.30
N SER A 74 31.45 -4.28 -18.21
CA SER A 74 31.86 -5.59 -17.68
C SER A 74 30.72 -6.25 -16.91
N ASP A 75 30.66 -7.58 -16.90
CA ASP A 75 29.64 -8.36 -16.18
C ASP A 75 29.50 -7.94 -14.71
N SER A 76 30.62 -7.73 -14.01
CA SER A 76 30.64 -7.31 -12.61
C SER A 76 30.01 -5.92 -12.40
N TYR A 77 30.30 -4.99 -13.31
CA TYR A 77 29.67 -3.67 -13.34
C TYR A 77 28.17 -3.76 -13.62
N ASN A 78 27.78 -4.52 -14.63
CA ASN A 78 26.38 -4.69 -15.01
C ASN A 78 25.56 -5.36 -13.91
N LEU A 79 26.16 -6.32 -13.18
CA LEU A 79 25.55 -6.95 -12.02
C LEU A 79 25.30 -5.91 -10.90
N LEU A 80 26.29 -5.07 -10.60
CA LEU A 80 26.16 -4.04 -9.57
C LEU A 80 25.12 -2.97 -9.96
N LEU A 81 25.18 -2.46 -11.20
CA LEU A 81 24.24 -1.44 -11.69
C LEU A 81 22.80 -1.95 -11.73
N SER A 82 22.59 -3.18 -12.19
CA SER A 82 21.26 -3.80 -12.19
C SER A 82 20.71 -4.00 -10.76
N GLN A 83 21.58 -4.32 -9.79
CA GLN A 83 21.18 -4.38 -8.37
C GLN A 83 20.78 -3.01 -7.83
N TYR A 84 21.52 -1.94 -8.16
CA TYR A 84 21.13 -0.59 -7.76
C TYR A 84 19.78 -0.18 -8.34
N ARG A 85 19.49 -0.52 -9.60
CA ARG A 85 18.16 -0.30 -10.20
C ARG A 85 17.06 -1.04 -9.45
N ALA A 86 17.26 -2.33 -9.13
CA ALA A 86 16.30 -3.12 -8.36
C ALA A 86 16.05 -2.50 -6.97
N ASN A 87 17.11 -2.03 -6.31
CA ASN A 87 17.02 -1.36 -5.02
C ASN A 87 16.28 -0.02 -5.09
N SER A 88 16.46 0.78 -6.15
CA SER A 88 15.68 2.01 -6.38
C SER A 88 14.19 1.72 -6.44
N ILE A 89 13.78 0.64 -7.12
CA ILE A 89 12.37 0.24 -7.16
C ILE A 89 11.89 -0.25 -5.80
N LYS A 90 12.68 -1.06 -5.08
CA LYS A 90 12.36 -1.47 -3.71
C LYS A 90 12.10 -0.25 -2.81
N GLU A 91 12.95 0.77 -2.87
CA GLU A 91 12.79 2.00 -2.09
C GLU A 91 11.48 2.73 -2.45
N ILE A 92 11.10 2.75 -3.74
CA ILE A 92 9.82 3.32 -4.17
C ILE A 92 8.65 2.53 -3.57
N PHE A 93 8.68 1.20 -3.56
CA PHE A 93 7.65 0.38 -2.90
C PHE A 93 7.54 0.71 -1.40
N SER A 94 8.66 0.74 -0.68
CA SER A 94 8.69 1.09 0.76
C SER A 94 8.14 2.49 1.03
N ASN A 95 8.54 3.47 0.23
CA ASN A 95 8.07 4.86 0.37
C ASN A 95 6.58 5.00 0.06
N ASN A 96 6.01 4.07 -0.72
CA ASN A 96 4.59 3.94 -0.99
C ASN A 96 3.91 2.96 -0.01
N GLU A 97 4.45 2.76 1.19
CA GLU A 97 3.85 1.98 2.27
C GLU A 97 3.46 0.53 1.87
N PHE A 98 4.08 -0.04 0.84
CA PHE A 98 3.96 -1.46 0.55
C PHE A 98 4.73 -2.26 1.59
N ASP A 99 4.16 -3.39 1.98
CA ASP A 99 4.75 -4.29 2.96
C ASP A 99 6.06 -4.90 2.41
N GLU A 100 7.20 -4.48 2.97
CA GLU A 100 8.51 -5.01 2.60
C GLU A 100 8.64 -6.51 2.82
N SER A 101 7.88 -7.12 3.75
CA SER A 101 7.92 -8.57 3.97
C SER A 101 7.38 -9.36 2.78
N LYS A 102 6.56 -8.73 1.94
CA LYS A 102 6.06 -9.30 0.68
C LYS A 102 7.09 -9.22 -0.43
N ILE A 103 8.12 -8.37 -0.30
CA ILE A 103 9.20 -8.23 -1.27
C ILE A 103 10.23 -9.34 -1.04
N THR A 104 9.94 -10.50 -1.62
CA THR A 104 10.72 -11.72 -1.44
C THR A 104 12.02 -11.78 -2.25
N ASN A 105 12.09 -11.08 -3.38
CA ASN A 105 13.24 -11.09 -4.29
C ASN A 105 13.56 -9.67 -4.77
N VAL A 106 14.82 -9.26 -4.65
CA VAL A 106 15.33 -7.97 -5.14
C VAL A 106 16.74 -8.22 -5.69
N ASP A 107 16.81 -8.63 -6.95
CA ASP A 107 18.06 -9.10 -7.54
C ASP A 107 18.42 -8.29 -8.79
N GLY A 108 19.67 -7.83 -8.86
CA GLY A 108 20.32 -7.49 -10.11
C GLY A 108 20.66 -8.76 -10.89
N LYS A 109 20.21 -8.86 -12.13
CA LYS A 109 20.48 -10.01 -13.02
C LYS A 109 21.63 -9.76 -13.98
N GLY A 110 22.25 -8.58 -13.94
CA GLY A 110 23.34 -8.22 -14.85
C GLY A 110 22.84 -7.87 -16.25
N GLU A 111 23.66 -8.14 -17.25
CA GLU A 111 23.36 -7.84 -18.64
C GLU A 111 22.42 -8.84 -19.31
N VAL A 112 21.70 -8.37 -20.32
CA VAL A 112 20.86 -9.21 -21.19
C VAL A 112 21.47 -9.22 -22.59
N LEU A 113 21.88 -10.42 -23.03
CA LEU A 113 22.49 -10.63 -24.34
C LEU A 113 21.51 -10.35 -25.49
N LEU A 114 22.02 -9.73 -26.55
CA LEU A 114 21.21 -9.28 -27.70
C LEU A 114 20.61 -10.43 -28.52
N GLU A 115 21.23 -11.61 -28.52
CA GLU A 115 20.83 -12.78 -29.34
C GLU A 115 19.44 -13.34 -28.98
N LEU A 116 18.92 -12.98 -27.80
CA LEU A 116 17.65 -13.49 -27.29
C LEU A 116 16.42 -12.72 -27.82
N VAL A 117 16.59 -11.65 -28.60
CA VAL A 117 15.51 -10.74 -28.99
C VAL A 117 15.42 -10.52 -30.50
N LYS A 118 14.22 -10.71 -31.09
CA LYS A 118 13.94 -10.63 -32.55
C LYS A 118 13.86 -9.21 -33.14
N GLU A 119 14.40 -8.18 -32.48
CA GLU A 119 14.34 -6.79 -32.95
C GLU A 119 15.68 -6.42 -33.64
N LYS A 120 15.63 -5.72 -34.78
CA LYS A 120 16.83 -5.46 -35.60
C LYS A 120 17.58 -4.20 -35.18
N ASN A 121 16.90 -3.27 -34.50
CA ASN A 121 17.52 -2.03 -34.04
C ASN A 121 18.23 -2.24 -32.69
N ILE A 122 19.56 -2.32 -32.73
CA ILE A 122 20.41 -2.53 -31.55
C ILE A 122 20.25 -1.44 -30.49
N ALA A 123 20.14 -0.17 -30.88
CA ALA A 123 19.97 0.92 -29.92
C ALA A 123 18.65 0.80 -29.15
N LYS A 124 17.58 0.43 -29.86
CA LYS A 124 16.26 0.17 -29.26
C LYS A 124 16.31 -1.07 -28.34
N LEU A 125 16.94 -2.16 -28.78
CA LEU A 125 17.15 -3.36 -27.95
C LEU A 125 17.82 -3.03 -26.62
N ARG A 126 18.92 -2.27 -26.67
CA ARG A 126 19.64 -1.83 -25.47
C ARG A 126 18.75 -1.01 -24.55
N GLY A 127 17.95 -0.10 -25.12
CA GLY A 127 16.93 0.63 -24.36
C GLY A 127 15.93 -0.27 -23.65
N LEU A 128 15.47 -1.33 -24.31
CA LEU A 128 14.53 -2.28 -23.73
C LEU A 128 15.15 -3.22 -22.68
N ASN A 129 16.48 -3.45 -22.74
CA ASN A 129 17.21 -4.28 -21.79
C ASN A 129 17.60 -3.54 -20.52
N ARG A 130 17.75 -2.20 -20.58
CA ARG A 130 17.92 -1.36 -19.38
C ARG A 130 16.60 -1.19 -18.66
N LYS A 131 16.22 -2.20 -17.87
CA LYS A 131 14.92 -2.24 -17.21
C LYS A 131 14.99 -2.85 -15.82
N VAL A 132 13.94 -2.60 -15.05
CA VAL A 132 13.56 -3.42 -13.90
C VAL A 132 12.20 -4.02 -14.19
N GLU A 133 12.08 -5.33 -13.98
CA GLU A 133 10.83 -6.07 -14.08
C GLU A 133 10.30 -6.33 -12.68
N ILE A 134 9.05 -5.93 -12.46
CA ILE A 134 8.33 -6.07 -11.20
C ILE A 134 7.22 -7.08 -11.43
N ARG A 135 7.16 -8.13 -10.60
CA ARG A 135 6.09 -9.13 -10.62
C ARG A 135 5.40 -9.17 -9.27
N VAL A 136 4.08 -9.05 -9.29
CA VAL A 136 3.22 -9.06 -8.10
C VAL A 136 2.25 -10.21 -8.25
N GLN A 137 2.37 -11.17 -7.34
CA GLN A 137 1.53 -12.35 -7.25
C GLN A 137 0.54 -12.19 -6.09
N PRO A 138 -0.77 -12.08 -6.37
CA PRO A 138 -1.81 -12.15 -5.35
C PRO A 138 -1.99 -13.57 -4.83
N TYR A 139 -2.59 -13.72 -3.65
CA TYR A 139 -3.07 -15.02 -3.18
C TYR A 139 -4.15 -15.58 -4.12
N SER A 140 -4.09 -16.90 -4.37
CA SER A 140 -5.08 -17.64 -5.16
C SER A 140 -5.41 -18.97 -4.48
N PRO A 141 -6.65 -19.18 -3.99
CA PRO A 141 -7.78 -18.24 -4.04
C PRO A 141 -7.56 -17.02 -3.12
N PRO A 142 -8.25 -15.88 -3.35
CA PRO A 142 -8.22 -14.75 -2.45
C PRO A 142 -8.63 -15.17 -1.05
N ARG A 143 -7.84 -14.79 -0.03
CA ARG A 143 -8.19 -15.09 1.37
C ARG A 143 -9.45 -14.32 1.74
N THR A 144 -10.33 -14.95 2.50
CA THR A 144 -11.57 -14.29 2.96
C THR A 144 -11.27 -13.33 4.10
N GLU A 145 -12.05 -12.24 4.23
CA GLU A 145 -11.89 -11.27 5.32
C GLU A 145 -11.94 -11.90 6.72
N ALA A 146 -12.54 -13.10 6.84
CA ALA A 146 -12.62 -13.88 8.08
C ALA A 146 -11.31 -14.58 8.47
N GLU A 147 -10.39 -14.82 7.53
CA GLU A 147 -9.08 -15.46 7.80
C GLU A 147 -7.99 -14.44 8.17
N ILE A 148 -8.22 -13.16 7.91
CA ILE A 148 -7.38 -12.07 8.43
C ILE A 148 -7.88 -11.82 9.85
N GLU A 149 -7.22 -12.38 10.86
CA GLU A 149 -7.58 -12.21 12.28
C GLU A 149 -7.85 -10.73 12.61
N LYS A 150 -9.13 -10.32 12.60
CA LYS A 150 -9.59 -9.08 13.19
C LYS A 150 -9.77 -9.38 14.67
N PRO A 151 -9.01 -8.77 15.59
CA PRO A 151 -9.44 -8.75 16.97
C PRO A 151 -10.78 -8.04 17.01
N GLU A 152 -11.84 -8.72 17.49
CA GLU A 152 -13.11 -8.10 17.83
C GLU A 152 -12.85 -7.03 18.91
N LYS A 153 -12.63 -5.79 18.47
CA LYS A 153 -12.56 -4.63 19.36
C LYS A 153 -13.83 -3.82 19.14
N LYS A 154 -14.40 -3.32 20.23
CA LYS A 154 -15.61 -2.49 20.23
C LYS A 154 -15.40 -1.29 19.32
N GLU A 155 -16.39 -0.97 18.47
CA GLU A 155 -16.33 0.24 17.66
C GLU A 155 -16.11 1.47 18.56
N PHE A 156 -15.29 2.42 18.09
CA PHE A 156 -14.96 3.65 18.81
C PHE A 156 -16.19 4.36 19.40
N SER A 157 -17.28 4.42 18.62
CA SER A 157 -18.55 5.05 18.96
C SER A 157 -19.23 4.41 20.18
N GLU A 158 -19.10 3.10 20.36
CA GLU A 158 -19.63 2.40 21.53
C GLU A 158 -18.70 2.52 22.72
N ALA A 159 -17.39 2.46 22.47
CA ALA A 159 -16.38 2.50 23.52
C ALA A 159 -16.34 3.86 24.23
N ILE A 160 -16.53 4.96 23.50
CA ILE A 160 -16.47 6.32 24.05
C ILE A 160 -17.76 6.73 24.79
N LYS A 161 -18.87 6.00 24.61
CA LYS A 161 -20.11 6.24 25.37
C LYS A 161 -20.05 5.72 26.81
N GLY A 162 -19.08 4.87 27.12
CA GLY A 162 -18.84 4.37 28.47
C GLY A 162 -17.92 5.26 29.30
N ASP A 163 -17.50 4.71 30.44
CA ASP A 163 -16.48 5.29 31.30
C ASP A 163 -15.11 5.23 30.62
N ILE A 164 -14.54 6.40 30.38
CA ILE A 164 -13.21 6.56 29.77
C ILE A 164 -12.31 7.36 30.71
N LYS A 165 -10.99 7.15 30.60
CA LYS A 165 -9.98 7.86 31.36
C LYS A 165 -8.87 8.38 30.47
N ALA A 166 -8.13 9.37 30.99
CA ALA A 166 -6.90 9.83 30.37
C ALA A 166 -5.93 8.65 30.20
N GLY A 167 -5.33 8.56 29.01
CA GLY A 167 -4.44 7.46 28.60
C GLY A 167 -5.13 6.40 27.75
N ASP A 168 -6.47 6.36 27.72
CA ASP A 168 -7.18 5.41 26.86
C ASP A 168 -6.92 5.72 25.39
N LYS A 169 -6.61 4.66 24.64
CA LYS A 169 -6.26 4.74 23.22
C LYS A 169 -7.25 3.92 22.41
N PHE A 170 -7.88 4.58 21.46
CA PHE A 170 -8.87 3.98 20.59
C PHE A 170 -8.40 3.99 19.15
N LEU A 171 -8.44 2.81 18.53
CA LEU A 171 -8.21 2.67 17.10
C LEU A 171 -9.43 3.20 16.34
N LEU A 172 -9.20 4.09 15.37
CA LEU A 172 -10.28 4.48 14.46
C LEU A 172 -10.42 3.42 13.37
N GLU A 173 -11.16 2.37 13.70
CA GLU A 173 -11.43 1.28 12.76
C GLU A 173 -12.12 1.80 11.50
N ASN A 174 -11.84 1.17 10.36
CA ASN A 174 -12.40 1.56 9.06
C ASN A 174 -12.10 3.02 8.63
N ILE A 175 -11.13 3.70 9.25
CA ILE A 175 -10.54 4.95 8.75
C ILE A 175 -9.32 4.60 7.89
N LEU A 176 -9.56 4.43 6.60
CA LEU A 176 -8.61 4.01 5.59
C LEU A 176 -8.24 5.22 4.72
N PHE A 177 -6.96 5.33 4.44
CA PHE A 177 -6.41 6.34 3.54
C PHE A 177 -5.92 5.69 2.27
N LYS A 178 -5.96 6.44 1.17
CA LYS A 178 -5.25 6.03 -0.05
C LYS A 178 -3.75 5.92 0.26
N THR A 179 -3.11 4.86 -0.21
CA THR A 179 -1.71 4.56 0.07
C THR A 179 -0.77 5.69 -0.38
N GLY A 180 0.08 6.13 0.54
CA GLY A 180 0.98 7.28 0.31
C GLY A 180 0.30 8.66 0.30
N TYR A 181 -1.01 8.75 0.52
CA TYR A 181 -1.75 10.02 0.58
C TYR A 181 -2.43 10.23 1.94
N SER A 182 -2.68 11.49 2.29
CA SER A 182 -3.55 11.87 3.41
C SER A 182 -5.03 11.94 3.01
N ILE A 183 -5.39 11.39 1.85
CA ILE A 183 -6.76 11.40 1.32
C ILE A 183 -7.51 10.19 1.85
N LEU A 184 -8.63 10.44 2.53
CA LEU A 184 -9.50 9.41 3.08
C LEU A 184 -10.29 8.70 1.97
N LEU A 185 -10.41 7.38 2.05
CA LEU A 185 -11.21 6.58 1.14
C LEU A 185 -12.72 6.85 1.34
N PRO A 186 -13.55 6.74 0.28
CA PRO A 186 -14.99 6.99 0.37
C PRO A 186 -15.70 6.15 1.44
N GLU A 187 -15.31 4.89 1.59
CA GLU A 187 -15.91 3.93 2.52
C GLU A 187 -15.73 4.36 3.98
N SER A 188 -14.62 5.05 4.27
CA SER A 188 -14.27 5.56 5.60
C SER A 188 -15.01 6.82 6.01
N LYS A 189 -15.65 7.52 5.06
CA LYS A 189 -16.37 8.78 5.36
C LYS A 189 -17.52 8.55 6.34
N LYS A 190 -18.30 7.49 6.14
CA LYS A 190 -19.45 7.16 6.99
C LYS A 190 -19.01 6.89 8.44
N THR A 191 -17.89 6.20 8.61
CA THR A 191 -17.32 5.92 9.93
C THR A 191 -16.82 7.21 10.60
N LEU A 192 -16.13 8.07 9.84
CA LEU A 192 -15.65 9.35 10.35
C LEU A 192 -16.80 10.30 10.76
N GLU A 193 -17.94 10.24 10.06
CA GLU A 193 -19.15 10.98 10.45
C GLU A 193 -19.69 10.52 11.80
N LYS A 194 -19.85 9.21 12.02
CA LYS A 194 -20.28 8.67 13.31
C LYS A 194 -19.33 9.06 14.45
N ILE A 195 -18.01 9.04 14.20
CA ILE A 195 -16.99 9.46 15.16
C ILE A 195 -17.19 10.94 15.54
N ALA A 196 -17.43 11.80 14.53
CA ALA A 196 -17.68 13.22 14.76
C ALA A 196 -18.94 13.47 15.59
N GLU A 197 -20.05 12.80 15.24
CA GLU A 197 -21.31 12.86 15.99
C GLU A 197 -21.11 12.47 17.46
N THR A 198 -20.40 11.37 17.71
CA THR A 198 -20.16 10.91 19.09
C THR A 198 -19.29 11.89 19.90
N LEU A 199 -18.32 12.56 19.26
CA LEU A 199 -17.46 13.57 19.91
C LEU A 199 -18.15 14.93 20.12
N LEU A 200 -19.26 15.17 19.41
CA LEU A 200 -20.17 16.28 19.69
C LEU A 200 -21.08 15.97 20.88
N GLU A 201 -21.54 14.72 21.03
CA GLU A 201 -22.33 14.29 22.20
C GLU A 201 -21.51 14.34 23.51
N ARG A 202 -20.20 14.09 23.43
CA ARG A 202 -19.27 14.07 24.58
C ARG A 202 -18.31 15.26 24.56
N GLU A 203 -18.77 16.40 25.08
CA GLU A 203 -18.00 17.64 25.13
C GLU A 203 -16.89 17.66 26.19
N ASP A 204 -16.95 16.76 27.17
CA ASP A 204 -16.01 16.62 28.28
C ASP A 204 -14.65 16.03 27.85
N ILE A 205 -14.54 15.47 26.64
CA ILE A 205 -13.37 14.69 26.23
C ILE A 205 -12.34 15.56 25.50
N TYR A 206 -11.10 15.50 25.97
CA TYR A 206 -9.92 16.13 25.35
C TYR A 206 -8.98 15.04 24.86
N PHE A 207 -8.53 15.13 23.62
CA PHE A 207 -7.79 14.04 22.98
C PHE A 207 -6.75 14.50 21.95
N THR A 208 -5.83 13.59 21.65
CA THR A 208 -4.82 13.73 20.62
C THR A 208 -5.03 12.68 19.54
N ILE A 209 -5.16 13.14 18.29
CA ILE A 209 -5.25 12.31 17.10
C ILE A 209 -3.83 11.91 16.68
N GLN A 210 -3.56 10.62 16.64
CA GLN A 210 -2.24 10.05 16.36
C GLN A 210 -2.27 9.35 14.99
N GLY A 211 -1.52 9.86 14.03
CA GLY A 211 -1.39 9.22 12.72
C GLY A 211 -0.17 8.31 12.67
N HIS A 212 -0.33 7.14 12.06
CA HIS A 212 0.70 6.13 11.91
C HIS A 212 0.88 5.78 10.41
N VAL A 213 2.08 5.36 10.05
CA VAL A 213 2.42 4.91 8.70
C VAL A 213 3.18 3.59 8.79
N CYS A 214 3.07 2.78 7.75
CA CYS A 214 3.91 1.61 7.64
C CYS A 214 5.28 1.93 7.02
N CYS A 215 6.26 1.08 7.32
CA CYS A 215 7.28 0.67 6.36
C CYS A 215 8.29 1.75 5.94
N THR A 216 8.55 2.73 6.82
CA THR A 216 9.60 3.73 6.59
C THR A 216 10.97 3.25 7.04
N GLN A 217 12.01 3.68 6.33
CA GLN A 217 13.42 3.42 6.69
C GLN A 217 13.98 4.54 7.57
N ASN A 218 14.88 4.18 8.49
CA ASN A 218 15.63 5.09 9.36
C ASN A 218 14.76 5.97 10.29
N GLY A 219 13.57 5.52 10.67
CA GLY A 219 12.68 6.25 11.59
C GLY A 219 12.12 7.57 11.04
N ARG A 220 12.29 7.80 9.72
CA ARG A 220 11.69 8.93 9.01
C ARG A 220 10.20 8.70 8.84
N ASP A 221 9.45 9.77 8.59
CA ASP A 221 8.05 9.62 8.21
C ASP A 221 7.94 9.21 6.73
N ALA A 222 6.79 8.68 6.35
CA ALA A 222 6.50 8.34 4.96
C ALA A 222 6.28 9.63 4.16
N MET A 223 6.51 9.54 2.86
CA MET A 223 6.32 10.66 1.95
C MET A 223 4.83 10.86 1.68
N ASP A 224 4.33 12.06 1.94
CA ASP A 224 3.00 12.47 1.52
C ASP A 224 3.05 12.87 0.05
N ARG A 225 2.44 12.03 -0.79
CA ARG A 225 2.42 12.20 -2.26
C ARG A 225 1.66 13.43 -2.71
N GLN A 226 0.79 14.01 -1.88
CA GLN A 226 0.12 15.26 -2.23
C GLN A 226 1.07 16.45 -2.17
N THR A 227 2.04 16.41 -1.26
CA THR A 227 2.92 17.57 -0.96
C THR A 227 4.40 17.30 -1.21
N ASN A 228 4.77 16.05 -1.52
CA ASN A 228 6.14 15.54 -1.63
C ASN A 228 7.00 15.78 -0.37
N LYS A 229 6.36 15.87 0.81
CA LYS A 229 7.03 16.06 2.10
C LYS A 229 7.00 14.78 2.91
N ARG A 230 8.05 14.51 3.70
CA ARG A 230 8.09 13.37 4.62
C ARG A 230 7.35 13.68 5.93
N ASN A 231 6.02 13.74 5.84
CA ASN A 231 5.13 14.06 6.96
C ASN A 231 3.76 13.35 6.84
N LEU A 232 3.67 12.23 6.12
CA LEU A 232 2.39 11.55 5.85
C LEU A 232 1.61 11.18 7.13
N SER A 233 2.31 10.72 8.17
CA SER A 233 1.65 10.40 9.44
C SER A 233 1.02 11.65 10.08
N VAL A 234 1.67 12.81 9.94
CA VAL A 234 1.18 14.09 10.44
C VAL A 234 -0.01 14.56 9.61
N THR A 235 0.07 14.49 8.28
CA THR A 235 -0.98 15.01 7.39
C THR A 235 -2.25 14.16 7.45
N ARG A 236 -2.15 12.85 7.65
CA ARG A 236 -3.31 11.98 7.96
C ARG A 236 -3.97 12.35 9.28
N ALA A 237 -3.21 12.55 10.35
CA ALA A 237 -3.75 12.99 11.64
C ALA A 237 -4.42 14.37 11.52
N LYS A 238 -3.80 15.27 10.77
CA LYS A 238 -4.33 16.61 10.50
C LYS A 238 -5.62 16.55 9.68
N TYR A 239 -5.73 15.65 8.71
CA TYR A 239 -6.96 15.49 7.92
C TYR A 239 -8.16 15.19 8.82
N ILE A 240 -8.00 14.25 9.76
CA ILE A 240 -9.05 13.90 10.73
C ILE A 240 -9.34 15.09 11.65
N TYR A 241 -8.31 15.78 12.15
CA TYR A 241 -8.48 17.00 12.96
C TYR A 241 -9.32 18.06 12.24
N ASP A 242 -8.94 18.40 10.99
CA ASP A 242 -9.61 19.41 10.18
C ASP A 242 -11.06 19.01 9.90
N TYR A 243 -11.31 17.71 9.67
CA TYR A 243 -12.64 17.18 9.46
C TYR A 243 -13.52 17.31 10.70
N LEU A 244 -13.05 16.87 11.87
CA LEU A 244 -13.77 16.96 13.14
C LEU A 244 -14.07 18.42 13.50
N ALA A 245 -13.08 19.31 13.33
CA ALA A 245 -13.26 20.74 13.54
C ALA A 245 -14.32 21.34 12.60
N LYS A 246 -14.35 20.90 11.33
CA LYS A 246 -15.37 21.32 10.36
C LYS A 246 -16.78 20.82 10.73
N LYS A 247 -16.88 19.63 11.35
CA LYS A 247 -18.15 19.09 11.86
C LYS A 247 -18.59 19.72 13.19
N GLY A 248 -17.75 20.55 13.81
CA GLY A 248 -18.11 21.35 14.99
C GLY A 248 -17.45 20.90 16.30
N VAL A 249 -16.59 19.87 16.28
CA VAL A 249 -15.84 19.48 17.48
C VAL A 249 -14.88 20.61 17.84
N ASP A 250 -14.91 21.04 19.10
CA ASP A 250 -14.10 22.17 19.56
C ASP A 250 -12.60 21.88 19.39
N LYS A 251 -11.92 22.77 18.67
CA LYS A 251 -10.48 22.74 18.43
C LYS A 251 -9.65 22.78 19.72
N SER A 252 -10.16 23.39 20.79
CA SER A 252 -9.49 23.45 22.10
C SER A 252 -9.34 22.06 22.74
N ARG A 253 -10.25 21.13 22.40
CA ARG A 253 -10.29 19.76 22.90
C ARG A 253 -9.42 18.79 22.09
N MET A 254 -8.88 19.25 20.97
CA MET A 254 -8.21 18.39 20.00
C MET A 254 -6.78 18.82 19.73
N LYS A 255 -5.88 17.83 19.65
CA LYS A 255 -4.53 17.98 19.09
C LYS A 255 -4.30 16.90 18.05
N TYR A 256 -3.29 17.06 17.19
CA TYR A 256 -2.87 16.01 16.26
C TYR A 256 -1.35 15.88 16.22
N VAL A 257 -0.87 14.65 16.00
CA VAL A 257 0.57 14.34 15.92
C VAL A 257 0.81 13.17 14.97
N GLY A 258 1.93 13.23 14.25
CA GLY A 258 2.42 12.11 13.44
C GLY A 258 3.38 11.23 14.23
N MET A 259 3.05 9.94 14.34
CA MET A 259 3.79 8.94 15.09
C MET A 259 4.78 8.14 14.23
N ARG A 260 4.78 8.38 12.92
CA ARG A 260 5.64 7.66 11.94
C ARG A 260 5.46 6.13 12.10
N ARG A 261 6.52 5.36 11.86
CA ARG A 261 6.59 3.90 12.12
C ARG A 261 7.07 3.55 13.54
N LYS A 262 6.87 4.42 14.55
CA LYS A 262 7.43 4.17 15.90
C LYS A 262 6.68 3.12 16.73
N PHE A 263 5.43 2.81 16.37
CA PHE A 263 4.55 1.95 17.16
C PHE A 263 3.85 0.90 16.30
N PRO A 264 4.60 -0.08 15.74
CA PRO A 264 4.01 -1.16 14.96
C PRO A 264 3.16 -2.10 15.83
N LEU A 265 2.06 -2.62 15.30
CA LEU A 265 1.16 -3.54 16.02
C LEU A 265 1.63 -5.00 16.00
N GLY A 266 2.66 -5.34 15.22
CA GLY A 266 3.23 -6.70 15.17
C GLY A 266 2.44 -7.71 14.32
N GLY A 267 1.40 -7.26 13.60
CA GLY A 267 0.62 -8.06 12.66
C GLY A 267 0.80 -7.60 11.20
N ASP A 268 -0.25 -7.78 10.38
CA ASP A 268 -0.24 -7.33 8.98
C ASP A 268 0.07 -5.82 8.91
N PRO A 269 1.11 -5.39 8.16
CA PRO A 269 1.55 -4.01 8.15
C PRO A 269 0.51 -3.02 7.61
N LYS A 270 -0.56 -3.50 6.95
CA LYS A 270 -1.72 -2.66 6.61
C LYS A 270 -2.35 -2.02 7.85
N PHE A 271 -2.34 -2.69 9.00
CA PHE A 271 -2.88 -2.18 10.26
C PHE A 271 -2.00 -1.09 10.88
N ASP A 272 -0.75 -0.94 10.41
CA ASP A 272 0.12 0.17 10.80
C ASP A 272 -0.17 1.47 10.06
N ARG A 273 -0.93 1.41 8.96
CA ARG A 273 -1.45 2.58 8.23
C ARG A 273 -2.77 3.05 8.87
N ARG A 274 -2.69 3.56 10.09
CA ARG A 274 -3.87 3.85 10.92
C ARG A 274 -3.87 5.24 11.54
N VAL A 275 -5.03 5.65 12.02
CA VAL A 275 -5.19 6.79 12.93
C VAL A 275 -5.83 6.30 14.23
N GLU A 276 -5.33 6.81 15.35
CA GLU A 276 -5.82 6.52 16.69
C GLU A 276 -6.22 7.81 17.40
N ILE A 277 -7.11 7.71 18.37
CA ILE A 277 -7.42 8.78 19.32
C ILE A 277 -6.87 8.37 20.68
N LEU A 278 -6.00 9.21 21.23
CA LEU A 278 -5.53 9.12 22.62
C LEU A 278 -6.29 10.13 23.47
N VAL A 279 -7.08 9.66 24.43
CA VAL A 279 -7.72 10.52 25.42
C VAL A 279 -6.64 11.10 26.34
N THR A 280 -6.61 12.41 26.44
CA THR A 280 -5.63 13.15 27.24
C THR A 280 -6.21 13.67 28.56
N TYR A 281 -7.51 13.98 28.56
CA TYR A 281 -8.22 14.45 29.74
C TYR A 281 -9.73 14.25 29.54
N VAL A 282 -10.43 14.02 30.65
CA VAL A 282 -11.90 13.91 30.70
C VAL A 282 -12.35 14.93 31.74
N GLY A 283 -13.15 15.90 31.29
CA GLY A 283 -13.76 16.90 32.14
C GLY A 283 -14.61 16.24 33.19
N LYS A 284 -14.52 16.74 34.42
CA LYS A 284 -15.51 16.42 35.45
C LYS A 284 -16.63 17.44 35.31
N ASP A 285 -17.85 16.95 35.26
CA ASP A 285 -19.06 17.77 35.46
C ASP A 285 -18.98 18.55 36.79
#